data_AF-A0A4Q9M2H5-F1
#
_entry.id   AF-A0A4Q9M2H5-F1
#
_cell.length_a   1.000
_cell.length_b   1.000
_cell.length_c   1.000
_cell.angle_alpha   90.00
_cell.angle_beta   90.00
_cell.angle_gamma   90.00
#
_symmetry.space_group_name_H-M   'P 1'
#
loop_
_entity.id
_entity.type
_entity.pdbx_description
1 polymer ?
#
loop_
_entity_poly.entity_id
_entity_poly.type
_entity_poly.pdbx_seq_one_letter_code
_entity_poly.pdbx_strand_id
1 'polypeptide(L)'
;MIWYFCLIEVILSSVSQEIYKNTLYLEANQAVDIDMEGLNMKKTFVAIQKIGKGSYSDVFKCRDLSDGNFYALKFSSIQDSMYLKNEAYFYQQNPSEYIIKYYGFGRTTINNKMYVAIVLELGLFTVHDFIMNKDLSRVQIQIIIKQVLDGLNFLHYNNYVYNDLKLNNLVFTDRVTIKFLDFGLCSYNFGPLKIFSSNISEKEKMKFAYIAPEVRDRSYYNKKADIWSLGALIWSIHTKENFEGSVASLQLDLETKHFLSFLLQENYSIRPTIDLLFFNNYLDEMFTCLDDFSDIGDFDFELENFLKICKKNNVIMFKTEEFSFFVIRLDLNDTYQHTALRKMVLHYTLKNMEFCNIFAPNFNYSKYIGFVIGFNLSQLHCVTQLDFKSLCVLESLMHLVKNIELIQKEDFDREMIDFEYLKNLLEFLDCRRDY
;
A
#
# COMPACT_ATOMS: atom_id res chain seq x y z
N MET A 1 -13.01 4.50 -17.80
CA MET A 1 -13.04 3.16 -17.16
C MET A 1 -12.45 3.36 -15.78
N ILE A 2 -13.21 3.10 -14.71
CA ILE A 2 -12.76 3.32 -13.33
C ILE A 2 -11.54 2.42 -13.08
N TRP A 3 -10.43 2.96 -12.58
CA TRP A 3 -9.16 2.24 -12.38
C TRP A 3 -9.33 0.91 -11.64
N TYR A 4 -10.28 0.89 -10.70
CA TYR A 4 -10.71 -0.29 -9.96
C TYR A 4 -11.01 -1.48 -10.90
N PHE A 5 -11.79 -1.29 -11.97
CA PHE A 5 -12.14 -2.36 -12.91
C PHE A 5 -10.95 -2.82 -13.76
N CYS A 6 -10.05 -1.90 -14.13
CA CYS A 6 -8.86 -2.23 -14.95
C CYS A 6 -7.92 -3.24 -14.28
N LEU A 7 -7.77 -3.18 -12.95
CA LEU A 7 -6.90 -4.10 -12.22
C LEU A 7 -7.67 -5.36 -11.78
N ILE A 8 -8.95 -5.24 -11.43
CA ILE A 8 -9.82 -6.37 -11.06
C ILE A 8 -9.93 -7.41 -12.17
N GLU A 9 -10.18 -6.99 -13.41
CA GLU A 9 -10.31 -7.94 -14.52
C GLU A 9 -9.03 -8.78 -14.72
N VAL A 10 -7.87 -8.14 -14.58
CA VAL A 10 -6.57 -8.84 -14.69
C VAL A 10 -6.34 -9.77 -13.49
N ILE A 11 -6.71 -9.34 -12.28
CA ILE A 11 -6.56 -10.16 -11.07
C ILE A 11 -7.51 -11.37 -11.11
N LEU A 12 -8.80 -11.16 -11.37
CA LEU A 12 -9.80 -12.24 -11.37
C LEU A 12 -9.54 -13.27 -12.48
N SER A 13 -9.06 -12.84 -13.66
CA SER A 13 -8.67 -13.78 -14.72
C SER A 13 -7.47 -14.66 -14.36
N SER A 14 -6.64 -14.23 -13.40
CA SER A 14 -5.44 -14.96 -12.95
C SER A 14 -5.73 -16.10 -11.97
N VAL A 15 -6.89 -16.10 -11.33
CA VAL A 15 -7.28 -17.11 -10.32
C VAL A 15 -7.45 -18.51 -10.93
N SER A 16 -7.59 -18.61 -12.26
CA SER A 16 -7.90 -19.87 -12.96
C SER A 16 -6.70 -20.77 -13.29
N GLN A 17 -5.47 -20.39 -12.94
CA GLN A 17 -4.25 -21.10 -13.35
C GLN A 17 -3.33 -21.42 -12.17
N GLU A 18 -3.59 -22.49 -11.42
CA GLU A 18 -2.61 -23.05 -10.48
C GLU A 18 -2.30 -24.52 -10.76
N ILE A 19 -1.00 -24.83 -10.90
CA ILE A 19 -0.44 -26.17 -10.98
C ILE A 19 0.34 -26.43 -9.68
N TYR A 20 -0.07 -27.50 -8.99
CA TYR A 20 0.32 -27.81 -7.61
C TYR A 20 1.64 -28.58 -7.50
N LYS A 21 2.51 -28.22 -6.55
CA LYS A 21 3.70 -29.00 -6.15
C LYS A 21 3.60 -29.44 -4.67
N ASN A 22 3.62 -30.75 -4.45
CA ASN A 22 3.63 -31.37 -3.12
C ASN A 22 5.01 -31.29 -2.45
N THR A 23 5.07 -31.00 -1.15
CA THR A 23 6.24 -31.29 -0.29
C THR A 23 5.86 -31.65 1.17
N LEU A 24 6.79 -32.37 1.81
CA LEU A 24 6.70 -33.39 2.86
C LEU A 24 6.57 -32.96 4.36
N TYR A 25 6.05 -31.78 4.72
CA TYR A 25 6.01 -31.37 6.16
C TYR A 25 4.65 -31.61 6.86
N LEU A 26 3.56 -31.34 6.15
CA LEU A 26 2.21 -31.77 6.46
C LEU A 26 1.71 -32.48 5.20
N GLU A 27 1.14 -33.67 5.34
CA GLU A 27 0.54 -34.33 4.19
C GLU A 27 -0.68 -33.52 3.73
N ALA A 28 -0.93 -33.51 2.41
CA ALA A 28 -2.16 -32.92 1.90
C ALA A 28 -3.36 -33.60 2.57
N ASN A 29 -4.28 -32.80 3.10
CA ASN A 29 -5.44 -33.21 3.90
C ASN A 29 -5.13 -33.69 5.33
N GLN A 30 -3.92 -33.48 5.85
CA GLN A 30 -3.63 -33.72 7.26
C GLN A 30 -4.36 -32.70 8.14
N ALA A 31 -5.14 -33.19 9.11
CA ALA A 31 -5.73 -32.34 10.14
C ALA A 31 -4.69 -31.98 11.21
N VAL A 32 -4.68 -30.72 11.61
CA VAL A 32 -3.79 -30.14 12.62
C VAL A 32 -4.63 -29.40 13.64
N ASP A 33 -4.42 -29.78 14.88
CA ASP A 33 -5.11 -29.29 16.05
C ASP A 33 -4.26 -28.20 16.70
N ILE A 34 -4.76 -26.97 16.75
CA ILE A 34 -4.06 -25.80 17.30
C ILE A 34 -4.75 -25.34 18.58
N ASP A 35 -4.00 -25.37 19.68
CA ASP A 35 -4.40 -24.80 20.95
C ASP A 35 -4.17 -23.29 20.90
N MET A 36 -5.24 -22.52 20.74
CA MET A 36 -5.19 -21.07 20.51
C MET A 36 -4.88 -20.33 21.82
N GLU A 37 -3.79 -19.57 21.83
CA GLU A 37 -3.35 -18.80 23.00
C GLU A 37 -4.31 -17.62 23.25
N GLY A 38 -4.69 -17.42 24.51
CA GLY A 38 -5.61 -16.35 24.92
C GLY A 38 -7.09 -16.60 24.65
N LEU A 39 -7.46 -17.66 23.92
CA LEU A 39 -8.86 -17.98 23.58
C LEU A 39 -9.43 -19.20 24.32
N ASN A 40 -8.62 -19.92 25.12
CA ASN A 40 -9.00 -21.16 25.82
C ASN A 40 -9.78 -22.13 24.92
N MET A 41 -9.42 -22.21 23.64
CA MET A 41 -10.11 -23.00 22.65
C MET A 41 -9.14 -23.72 21.73
N LYS A 42 -9.59 -24.84 21.20
CA LYS A 42 -8.88 -25.65 20.22
C LYS A 42 -9.53 -25.47 18.86
N LYS A 43 -8.73 -25.20 17.82
CA LYS A 43 -9.19 -25.12 16.44
C LYS A 43 -8.54 -26.22 15.61
N THR A 44 -9.33 -26.90 14.78
CA THR A 44 -8.84 -27.94 13.88
C THR A 44 -8.79 -27.40 12.45
N PHE A 45 -7.60 -27.42 11.87
CA PHE A 45 -7.34 -26.98 10.51
C PHE A 45 -6.94 -28.17 9.64
N VAL A 46 -7.43 -28.25 8.41
CA VAL A 46 -6.96 -29.22 7.41
C VAL A 46 -5.95 -28.55 6.49
N ALA A 47 -4.72 -29.05 6.48
CA ALA A 47 -3.67 -28.57 5.59
C ALA A 47 -3.99 -28.94 4.14
N ILE A 48 -4.07 -27.93 3.26
CA ILE A 48 -4.39 -28.14 1.84
C ILE A 48 -3.11 -28.17 1.03
N GLN A 49 -2.29 -27.12 1.14
CA GLN A 49 -1.06 -26.97 0.39
C GLN A 49 -0.06 -26.09 1.11
N LYS A 50 1.23 -26.33 0.84
CA LYS A 50 2.30 -25.42 1.23
C LYS A 50 2.34 -24.24 0.25
N ILE A 51 2.27 -23.02 0.76
CA ILE A 51 2.26 -21.78 -0.04
C ILE A 51 3.51 -20.92 0.15
N GLY A 52 4.30 -21.18 1.18
CA GLY A 52 5.51 -20.39 1.44
C GLY A 52 6.53 -21.13 2.30
N LYS A 53 7.78 -20.67 2.20
CA LYS A 53 8.90 -21.11 3.04
C LYS A 53 9.80 -19.92 3.35
N GLY A 54 9.96 -19.62 4.63
CA GLY A 54 10.94 -18.66 5.15
C GLY A 54 12.16 -19.37 5.75
N SER A 55 13.07 -18.58 6.33
CA SER A 55 14.28 -19.09 6.99
C SER A 55 13.99 -19.99 8.20
N TYR A 56 12.92 -19.67 8.94
CA TYR A 56 12.54 -20.32 10.21
C TYR A 56 11.08 -20.77 10.24
N SER A 57 10.37 -20.68 9.12
CA SER A 57 8.94 -20.99 9.08
C SER A 57 8.49 -21.55 7.74
N ASP A 58 7.42 -22.34 7.79
CA ASP A 58 6.70 -22.82 6.62
C ASP A 58 5.27 -22.28 6.66
N VAL A 59 4.74 -21.87 5.51
CA VAL A 59 3.38 -21.33 5.40
C VAL A 59 2.51 -22.29 4.60
N PHE A 60 1.34 -22.61 5.14
CA PHE A 60 0.35 -23.50 4.52
C PHE A 60 -0.99 -22.79 4.34
N LYS A 61 -1.64 -23.04 3.20
CA LYS A 61 -3.08 -22.82 3.06
C LYS A 61 -3.80 -23.94 3.80
N CYS A 62 -4.64 -23.58 4.75
CA CYS A 62 -5.42 -24.52 5.54
C CYS A 62 -6.89 -24.14 5.56
N ARG A 63 -7.78 -25.13 5.74
CA ARG A 63 -9.21 -24.92 5.94
C ARG A 63 -9.55 -25.10 7.42
N ASP A 64 -10.16 -24.11 8.06
CA ASP A 64 -10.70 -24.28 9.41
C ASP A 64 -11.98 -25.13 9.33
N LEU A 65 -12.07 -26.21 10.11
CA LEU A 65 -13.24 -27.09 10.10
C LEU A 65 -14.46 -26.49 10.79
N SER A 66 -14.27 -25.46 11.63
CA SER A 66 -15.37 -24.84 12.37
C SER A 66 -16.25 -23.93 11.53
N ASP A 67 -15.65 -23.17 10.60
CA ASP A 67 -16.36 -22.24 9.72
C ASP A 67 -16.23 -22.57 8.23
N GLY A 68 -15.36 -23.52 7.87
CA GLY A 68 -15.13 -23.94 6.49
C GLY A 68 -14.28 -22.98 5.65
N ASN A 69 -13.75 -21.89 6.24
CA ASN A 69 -12.98 -20.87 5.54
C ASN A 69 -11.50 -21.25 5.37
N PHE A 70 -10.81 -20.59 4.44
CA PHE A 70 -9.38 -20.78 4.20
C PHE A 70 -8.52 -19.70 4.88
N TYR A 71 -7.38 -20.14 5.40
CA TYR A 71 -6.41 -19.33 6.13
C TYR A 71 -4.98 -19.66 5.71
N ALA A 72 -4.06 -18.73 5.94
CA ALA A 72 -2.62 -18.96 5.86
C ALA A 72 -2.07 -19.24 7.26
N LEU A 73 -1.51 -20.43 7.48
CA LEU A 73 -0.91 -20.84 8.74
C LEU A 73 0.62 -20.86 8.61
N LYS A 74 1.29 -19.96 9.32
CA LYS A 74 2.76 -19.89 9.39
C LYS A 74 3.24 -20.66 10.61
N PHE A 75 3.92 -21.78 10.38
CA PHE A 75 4.45 -22.66 11.43
C PHE A 75 5.93 -22.40 11.67
N SER A 76 6.35 -22.43 12.93
CA SER A 76 7.76 -22.42 13.31
C SER A 76 8.05 -23.42 14.43
N SER A 77 9.30 -23.85 14.54
CA SER A 77 9.75 -24.71 15.62
C SER A 77 9.65 -23.98 16.96
N ILE A 78 9.57 -24.70 18.08
CA ILE A 78 9.55 -24.04 19.40
C ILE A 78 10.85 -23.26 19.68
N GLN A 79 11.98 -23.71 19.11
CA GLN A 79 13.30 -23.09 19.29
C GLN A 79 13.35 -21.72 18.62
N ASP A 80 12.68 -21.57 17.48
CA ASP A 80 12.59 -20.32 16.72
C ASP A 80 11.32 -19.51 17.07
N SER A 81 10.52 -19.99 18.03
CA SER A 81 9.20 -19.41 18.35
C SER A 81 9.26 -17.96 18.83
N MET A 82 10.40 -17.47 19.30
CA MET A 82 10.56 -16.09 19.73
C MET A 82 10.34 -15.11 18.56
N TYR A 83 10.86 -15.42 17.37
CA TYR A 83 10.66 -14.58 16.19
C TYR A 83 9.18 -14.54 15.77
N LEU A 84 8.54 -15.71 15.76
CA LEU A 84 7.13 -15.81 15.38
C LEU A 84 6.21 -15.17 16.44
N LYS A 85 6.56 -15.23 17.73
CA LYS A 85 5.83 -14.52 18.80
C LYS A 85 5.94 -13.02 18.69
N ASN A 86 7.14 -12.49 18.39
CA ASN A 86 7.33 -11.07 18.17
C ASN A 86 6.51 -10.58 16.96
N GLU A 87 6.47 -11.37 15.89
CA GLU A 87 5.63 -11.10 14.71
C GLU A 87 4.13 -11.14 15.07
N ALA A 88 3.68 -12.14 15.83
CA ALA A 88 2.30 -12.22 16.31
C ALA A 88 1.90 -11.02 17.18
N TYR A 89 2.81 -10.59 18.07
CA TYR A 89 2.61 -9.39 18.88
C TYR A 89 2.45 -8.14 18.01
N PHE A 90 3.28 -7.99 16.98
CA PHE A 90 3.16 -6.88 16.03
C PHE A 90 1.75 -6.84 15.42
N TYR A 91 1.26 -7.96 14.87
CA TYR A 91 -0.07 -8.00 14.27
C TYR A 91 -1.19 -7.66 15.27
N GLN A 92 -1.06 -8.14 16.52
CA GLN A 92 -2.06 -7.89 17.56
C GLN A 92 -2.15 -6.40 17.93
N GLN A 93 -1.02 -5.68 17.94
CA GLN A 93 -0.98 -4.25 18.29
C GLN A 93 -1.32 -3.34 17.12
N ASN A 94 -1.23 -3.82 15.88
CA ASN A 94 -1.36 -2.98 14.68
C ASN A 94 -2.41 -3.52 13.69
N PRO A 95 -3.68 -3.68 14.08
CA PRO A 95 -4.74 -4.01 13.14
C PRO A 95 -4.91 -2.86 12.13
N SER A 96 -4.84 -3.16 10.84
CA SER A 96 -4.89 -2.15 9.77
C SER A 96 -5.34 -2.80 8.45
N GLU A 97 -5.94 -2.01 7.55
CA GLU A 97 -6.32 -2.50 6.22
C GLU A 97 -5.10 -2.79 5.33
N TYR A 98 -3.96 -2.16 5.62
CA TYR A 98 -2.69 -2.33 4.90
C TYR A 98 -1.88 -3.54 5.39
N ILE A 99 -2.28 -4.16 6.51
CA ILE A 99 -1.58 -5.28 7.15
C ILE A 99 -2.45 -6.53 7.01
N ILE A 100 -1.86 -7.67 6.70
CA ILE A 100 -2.59 -8.93 6.60
C ILE A 100 -3.33 -9.23 7.91
N LYS A 101 -4.61 -9.61 7.82
CA LYS A 101 -5.43 -9.77 9.01
C LYS A 101 -4.96 -10.98 9.83
N TYR A 102 -4.78 -10.75 11.12
CA TYR A 102 -4.38 -11.75 12.10
C TYR A 102 -5.60 -12.33 12.84
N TYR A 103 -5.64 -13.65 12.97
CA TYR A 103 -6.73 -14.39 13.62
C TYR A 103 -6.30 -15.09 14.91
N GLY A 104 -5.00 -15.19 15.18
CA GLY A 104 -4.51 -15.74 16.44
C GLY A 104 -3.17 -16.44 16.32
N PHE A 105 -2.68 -16.85 17.49
CA PHE A 105 -1.43 -17.56 17.67
C PHE A 105 -1.71 -18.80 18.53
N GLY A 106 -1.03 -19.90 18.28
CA GLY A 106 -1.26 -21.13 19.03
C GLY A 106 -0.12 -22.12 18.96
N ARG A 107 -0.26 -23.20 19.73
CA ARG A 107 0.68 -24.32 19.77
C ARG A 107 0.04 -25.55 19.15
N THR A 108 0.85 -26.40 18.55
CA THR A 108 0.39 -27.68 18.02
C THR A 108 1.49 -28.74 18.16
N THR A 109 1.09 -30.01 18.12
CA THR A 109 2.00 -31.15 18.05
C THR A 109 1.82 -31.85 16.72
N ILE A 110 2.88 -31.87 15.91
CA ILE A 110 2.90 -32.58 14.63
C ILE A 110 4.01 -33.62 14.71
N ASN A 111 3.69 -34.90 14.49
CA ASN A 111 4.65 -36.00 14.52
C ASN A 111 5.52 -36.02 15.80
N ASN A 112 4.88 -35.89 16.97
CA ASN A 112 5.52 -35.82 18.30
C ASN A 112 6.50 -34.66 18.50
N LYS A 113 6.45 -33.62 17.64
CA LYS A 113 7.23 -32.39 17.78
C LYS A 113 6.31 -31.20 17.98
N MET A 114 6.72 -30.30 18.86
CA MET A 114 5.96 -29.09 19.15
C MET A 114 6.29 -27.98 18.16
N TYR A 115 5.25 -27.33 17.67
CA TYR A 115 5.31 -26.17 16.79
C TYR A 115 4.45 -25.04 17.35
N VAL A 116 4.77 -23.83 16.93
CA VAL A 116 3.92 -22.65 17.08
C VAL A 116 3.38 -22.24 15.72
N ALA A 117 2.18 -21.68 15.70
CA ALA A 117 1.50 -21.26 14.49
C ALA A 117 0.88 -19.87 14.65
N ILE A 118 0.99 -19.04 13.62
CA ILE A 118 0.16 -17.84 13.42
C ILE A 118 -0.92 -18.19 12.40
N VAL A 119 -2.16 -17.80 12.68
CA VAL A 119 -3.30 -17.88 11.76
C VAL A 119 -3.53 -16.51 11.13
N LEU A 120 -3.38 -16.42 9.81
CA LEU A 120 -3.52 -15.20 9.02
C LEU A 120 -4.62 -15.36 7.95
N GLU A 121 -5.14 -14.24 7.48
CA GLU A 121 -5.90 -14.15 6.24
C GLU A 121 -5.11 -14.75 5.07
N LEU A 122 -5.80 -15.50 4.22
CA LEU A 122 -5.24 -15.99 2.98
C LEU A 122 -5.45 -14.93 1.89
N GLY A 123 -4.35 -14.37 1.38
CA GLY A 123 -4.41 -13.55 0.16
C GLY A 123 -4.54 -14.40 -1.10
N LEU A 124 -4.82 -13.77 -2.24
CA LEU A 124 -4.96 -14.41 -3.54
C LEU A 124 -3.60 -14.87 -4.08
N PHE A 125 -2.67 -13.93 -4.24
CA PHE A 125 -1.32 -14.16 -4.79
C PHE A 125 -0.38 -13.04 -4.35
N THR A 126 0.91 -13.37 -4.31
CA THR A 126 1.92 -12.35 -4.03
C THR A 126 2.00 -11.37 -5.21
N VAL A 127 2.41 -10.12 -4.93
CA VAL A 127 2.65 -9.14 -6.00
C VAL A 127 3.73 -9.66 -6.96
N HIS A 128 4.74 -10.38 -6.44
CA HIS A 128 5.75 -11.05 -7.25
C HIS A 128 5.14 -11.99 -8.29
N ASP A 129 4.33 -12.96 -7.84
CA ASP A 129 3.75 -13.96 -8.73
C ASP A 129 2.80 -13.32 -9.75
N PHE A 130 2.09 -12.26 -9.36
CA PHE A 130 1.24 -11.50 -10.28
C PHE A 130 2.04 -10.83 -11.40
N ILE A 131 3.06 -10.03 -11.06
CA ILE A 131 3.78 -9.23 -12.05
C ILE A 131 4.62 -10.10 -13.00
N MET A 132 5.09 -11.26 -12.52
CA MET A 132 5.92 -12.16 -13.34
C MET A 132 5.09 -12.87 -14.41
N ASN A 133 3.79 -13.02 -14.18
CA ASN A 133 2.89 -13.74 -15.09
C ASN A 133 1.98 -12.82 -15.93
N LYS A 134 2.04 -11.49 -15.74
CA LYS A 134 1.17 -10.53 -16.41
C LYS A 134 1.91 -9.33 -16.96
N ASP A 135 1.51 -8.85 -18.12
CA ASP A 135 1.92 -7.54 -18.62
C ASP A 135 0.94 -6.49 -18.10
N LEU A 136 1.49 -5.49 -17.41
CA LEU A 136 0.71 -4.44 -16.76
C LEU A 136 0.90 -3.13 -17.50
N SER A 137 -0.19 -2.37 -17.63
CA SER A 137 -0.12 -0.98 -18.08
C SER A 137 0.55 -0.10 -17.02
N ARG A 138 1.02 1.08 -17.44
CA ARG A 138 1.61 2.08 -16.53
C ARG A 138 0.69 2.43 -15.36
N VAL A 139 -0.60 2.62 -15.65
CA VAL A 139 -1.63 2.91 -14.64
C VAL A 139 -1.79 1.74 -13.66
N GLN A 140 -1.80 0.49 -14.12
CA GLN A 140 -1.86 -0.68 -13.23
C GLN A 140 -0.64 -0.77 -12.32
N ILE A 141 0.55 -0.44 -12.83
CA ILE A 141 1.78 -0.36 -12.02
C ILE A 141 1.67 0.75 -10.97
N GLN A 142 1.20 1.94 -11.35
CA GLN A 142 1.01 3.05 -10.41
C GLN A 142 -0.02 2.72 -9.32
N ILE A 143 -1.10 2.01 -9.65
CA ILE A 143 -2.07 1.52 -8.66
C ILE A 143 -1.37 0.64 -7.61
N ILE A 144 -0.55 -0.31 -8.04
CA ILE A 144 0.24 -1.17 -7.14
C ILE A 144 1.15 -0.31 -6.25
N ILE A 145 1.90 0.62 -6.87
CA ILE A 145 2.86 1.46 -6.15
C ILE A 145 2.16 2.40 -5.17
N LYS A 146 1.01 2.96 -5.53
CA LYS A 146 0.20 3.82 -4.66
C LYS A 146 -0.27 3.08 -3.42
N GLN A 147 -0.78 1.87 -3.56
CA GLN A 147 -1.18 1.05 -2.42
C GLN A 147 0.00 0.69 -1.51
N VAL A 148 1.19 0.43 -2.09
CA VAL A 148 2.42 0.21 -1.31
C VAL A 148 2.86 1.48 -0.58
N LEU A 149 2.80 2.64 -1.23
CA LEU A 149 3.07 3.94 -0.62
C LEU A 149 2.13 4.20 0.56
N ASP A 150 0.83 3.92 0.41
CA ASP A 150 -0.16 4.11 1.48
C ASP A 150 0.12 3.22 2.69
N GLY A 151 0.43 1.93 2.46
CA GLY A 151 0.79 1.00 3.53
C GLY A 151 2.09 1.36 4.25
N LEU A 152 3.14 1.77 3.51
CA LEU A 152 4.36 2.26 4.14
C LEU A 152 4.15 3.59 4.87
N ASN A 153 3.34 4.50 4.33
CA ASN A 153 3.00 5.76 4.99
C ASN A 153 2.31 5.50 6.34
N PHE A 154 1.40 4.51 6.39
CA PHE A 154 0.80 4.04 7.63
C PHE A 154 1.85 3.55 8.64
N LEU A 155 2.78 2.69 8.21
CA LEU A 155 3.84 2.18 9.08
C LEU A 155 4.75 3.30 9.59
N HIS A 156 5.22 4.17 8.69
CA HIS A 156 6.11 5.29 9.01
C HIS A 156 5.44 6.30 9.93
N TYR A 157 4.14 6.57 9.75
CA TYR A 157 3.38 7.41 10.66
C TYR A 157 3.35 6.83 12.07
N ASN A 158 3.12 5.52 12.20
CA ASN A 158 3.15 4.80 13.48
C ASN A 158 4.57 4.50 13.99
N ASN A 159 5.59 5.18 13.45
CA ASN A 159 6.99 5.02 13.83
C ASN A 159 7.56 3.61 13.61
N TYR A 160 7.00 2.82 12.70
CA TYR A 160 7.60 1.56 12.29
C TYR A 160 8.47 1.72 11.05
N VAL A 161 9.53 0.93 10.99
CA VAL A 161 10.33 0.67 9.79
C VAL A 161 10.10 -0.78 9.40
N TYR A 162 9.77 -1.04 8.14
CA TYR A 162 9.35 -2.37 7.70
C TYR A 162 10.55 -3.31 7.47
N ASN A 163 11.64 -2.81 6.88
CA ASN A 163 12.95 -3.47 6.70
C ASN A 163 13.00 -4.70 5.78
N ASP A 164 11.88 -5.17 5.23
CA ASP A 164 11.86 -6.29 4.28
C ASP A 164 10.89 -6.04 3.12
N LEU A 165 10.85 -4.81 2.63
CA LEU A 165 9.99 -4.45 1.49
C LEU A 165 10.48 -5.12 0.21
N LYS A 166 9.70 -6.09 -0.26
CA LYS A 166 9.91 -6.82 -1.51
C LYS A 166 8.59 -7.37 -2.02
N LEU A 167 8.54 -7.70 -3.31
CA LEU A 167 7.34 -8.16 -4.00
C LEU A 167 6.70 -9.42 -3.37
N ASN A 168 7.52 -10.31 -2.80
CA ASN A 168 7.06 -11.54 -2.15
C ASN A 168 6.34 -11.30 -0.81
N ASN A 169 6.58 -10.15 -0.18
CA ASN A 169 5.98 -9.81 1.11
C ASN A 169 4.75 -8.89 0.96
N LEU A 170 4.24 -8.75 -0.26
CA LEU A 170 3.02 -8.03 -0.57
C LEU A 170 2.05 -9.02 -1.21
N VAL A 171 0.79 -9.00 -0.78
CA VAL A 171 -0.23 -9.91 -1.27
C VAL A 171 -1.47 -9.15 -1.71
N PHE A 172 -2.06 -9.58 -2.81
CA PHE A 172 -3.38 -9.10 -3.22
C PHE A 172 -4.47 -9.81 -2.42
N THR A 173 -5.48 -9.07 -2.02
CA THR A 173 -6.72 -9.61 -1.45
C THR A 173 -7.78 -9.81 -2.54
N ASP A 174 -8.88 -10.46 -2.17
CA ASP A 174 -10.09 -10.60 -2.99
C ASP A 174 -10.73 -9.26 -3.39
N ARG A 175 -10.40 -8.18 -2.69
CA ARG A 175 -10.87 -6.80 -2.97
C ARG A 175 -9.89 -5.97 -3.78
N VAL A 176 -8.86 -6.58 -4.35
CA VAL A 176 -7.82 -5.88 -5.14
C VAL A 176 -7.05 -4.85 -4.31
N THR A 177 -7.00 -5.09 -2.99
CA THR A 177 -6.13 -4.34 -2.09
C THR A 177 -4.83 -5.09 -1.84
N ILE A 178 -3.74 -4.35 -1.66
CA ILE A 178 -2.44 -4.89 -1.30
C ILE A 178 -2.27 -4.84 0.22
N LYS A 179 -1.90 -5.99 0.80
CA LYS A 179 -1.55 -6.10 2.22
C LYS A 179 -0.11 -6.55 2.39
N PHE A 180 0.53 -6.01 3.42
CA PHE A 180 1.89 -6.35 3.81
C PHE A 180 1.87 -7.65 4.61
N LEU A 181 2.85 -8.51 4.34
CA LEU A 181 3.12 -9.77 5.03
C LEU A 181 4.38 -9.65 5.89
N ASP A 182 4.73 -10.72 6.62
CA ASP A 182 6.05 -10.96 7.22
C ASP A 182 6.70 -9.78 7.96
N PHE A 183 6.18 -9.48 9.15
CA PHE A 183 6.69 -8.39 10.00
C PHE A 183 7.85 -8.81 10.91
N GLY A 184 8.50 -9.95 10.64
CA GLY A 184 9.57 -10.48 11.49
C GLY A 184 10.82 -9.59 11.58
N LEU A 185 11.03 -8.70 10.60
CA LEU A 185 12.10 -7.70 10.58
C LEU A 185 11.61 -6.28 10.86
N CYS A 186 10.30 -6.09 11.06
CA CYS A 186 9.74 -4.79 11.37
C CYS A 186 10.19 -4.33 12.76
N SER A 187 10.54 -3.05 12.87
CA SER A 187 11.05 -2.48 14.11
C SER A 187 10.38 -1.14 14.41
N TYR A 188 10.23 -0.84 15.69
CA TYR A 188 9.91 0.53 16.11
C TYR A 188 11.17 1.39 15.92
N ASN A 189 10.96 2.58 15.36
CA ASN A 189 11.94 3.52 14.83
C ASN A 189 13.31 3.45 15.52
N PHE A 190 14.36 3.26 14.71
CA PHE A 190 15.77 3.27 15.08
C PHE A 190 16.28 2.01 15.81
N GLY A 191 17.35 1.43 15.28
CA GLY A 191 18.10 0.41 15.99
C GLY A 191 19.23 -0.17 15.15
N PRO A 192 20.13 -0.97 15.76
CA PRO A 192 21.00 -1.85 15.00
C PRO A 192 20.21 -3.06 14.53
N LEU A 193 20.00 -3.22 13.22
CA LEU A 193 19.52 -4.48 12.63
C LEU A 193 20.73 -5.21 12.08
N LYS A 194 20.95 -6.41 12.61
CA LYS A 194 21.90 -7.35 12.01
C LYS A 194 21.10 -8.35 11.17
N ILE A 195 20.79 -7.95 9.94
CA ILE A 195 20.13 -8.83 8.96
C ILE A 195 21.12 -9.89 8.43
N PHE A 196 22.41 -9.54 8.37
CA PHE A 196 23.45 -10.35 7.77
C PHE A 196 24.50 -10.83 8.78
N SER A 197 25.08 -12.01 8.56
CA SER A 197 26.30 -12.50 9.23
C SER A 197 27.55 -11.76 8.69
N SER A 198 28.69 -11.79 9.40
CA SER A 198 29.82 -10.88 9.09
C SER A 198 30.60 -11.26 7.84
N ASN A 199 30.32 -12.44 7.29
CA ASN A 199 31.16 -13.11 6.30
C ASN A 199 30.40 -13.36 4.99
N ILE A 200 29.44 -12.51 4.65
CA ILE A 200 28.68 -12.63 3.40
C ILE A 200 29.52 -12.07 2.24
N SER A 201 29.64 -12.85 1.16
CA SER A 201 30.38 -12.42 -0.03
C SER A 201 29.69 -11.25 -0.74
N GLU A 202 30.44 -10.44 -1.50
CA GLU A 202 29.85 -9.35 -2.31
C GLU A 202 28.78 -9.86 -3.29
N LYS A 203 28.97 -11.06 -3.85
CA LYS A 203 27.98 -11.71 -4.72
C LYS A 203 26.68 -12.03 -3.99
N GLU A 204 26.76 -12.43 -2.72
CA GLU A 204 25.57 -12.67 -1.89
C GLU A 204 24.92 -11.36 -1.46
N LYS A 205 25.69 -10.30 -1.16
CA LYS A 205 25.13 -8.97 -0.88
C LYS A 205 24.30 -8.42 -2.05
N MET A 206 24.67 -8.76 -3.28
CA MET A 206 23.94 -8.32 -4.47
C MET A 206 22.54 -8.93 -4.57
N LYS A 207 22.34 -10.16 -4.06
CA LYS A 207 21.00 -10.77 -3.97
C LYS A 207 20.05 -10.03 -3.04
N PHE A 208 20.61 -9.20 -2.15
CA PHE A 208 19.87 -8.38 -1.21
C PHE A 208 20.03 -6.89 -1.52
N ALA A 209 20.31 -6.51 -2.77
CA ALA A 209 20.44 -5.10 -3.14
C ALA A 209 19.12 -4.32 -2.98
N TYR A 210 17.98 -5.01 -2.82
CA TYR A 210 16.73 -4.39 -2.37
C TYR A 210 16.80 -3.85 -0.93
N ILE A 211 17.71 -4.36 -0.10
CA ILE A 211 17.98 -3.84 1.25
C ILE A 211 18.96 -2.67 1.15
N ALA A 212 18.62 -1.58 1.83
CA ALA A 212 19.39 -0.34 1.81
C ALA A 212 20.87 -0.56 2.17
N PRO A 213 21.82 0.15 1.53
CA PRO A 213 23.26 0.04 1.79
C PRO A 213 23.61 0.16 3.28
N GLU A 214 23.04 1.16 3.98
CA GLU A 214 23.30 1.40 5.40
C GLU A 214 22.83 0.25 6.30
N VAL A 215 21.77 -0.47 5.91
CA VAL A 215 21.29 -1.66 6.62
C VAL A 215 22.19 -2.86 6.35
N ARG A 216 22.62 -3.04 5.09
CA ARG A 216 23.57 -4.10 4.69
C ARG A 216 24.90 -3.96 5.41
N ASP A 217 25.37 -2.72 5.58
CA ASP A 217 26.62 -2.39 6.26
C ASP A 217 26.49 -2.32 7.78
N ARG A 218 25.33 -2.73 8.33
CA ARG A 218 25.04 -2.80 9.78
C ARG A 218 25.21 -1.45 10.48
N SER A 219 24.95 -0.38 9.74
CA SER A 219 24.90 0.96 10.29
C SER A 219 23.53 1.22 10.88
N TYR A 220 23.40 2.38 11.51
CA TYR A 220 22.12 2.90 11.94
C TYR A 220 21.19 3.07 10.74
N TYR A 221 19.96 2.57 10.86
CA TYR A 221 18.93 2.75 9.84
C TYR A 221 17.68 3.40 10.44
N ASN A 222 16.86 3.95 9.57
CA ASN A 222 15.60 4.58 9.89
C ASN A 222 14.59 4.35 8.75
N LYS A 223 13.48 5.07 8.77
CA LYS A 223 12.43 5.06 7.73
C LYS A 223 12.97 5.25 6.29
N LYS A 224 14.14 5.87 6.09
CA LYS A 224 14.79 6.05 4.78
C LYS A 224 15.31 4.74 4.17
N ALA A 225 15.49 3.69 4.97
CA ALA A 225 15.83 2.35 4.47
C ALA A 225 14.67 1.74 3.67
N ASP A 226 13.43 1.96 4.11
CA ASP A 226 12.24 1.53 3.35
C ASP A 226 12.09 2.35 2.06
N ILE A 227 12.56 3.60 2.01
CA ILE A 227 12.54 4.42 0.78
C ILE A 227 13.45 3.83 -0.30
N TRP A 228 14.63 3.34 0.07
CA TRP A 228 15.49 2.60 -0.85
C TRP A 228 14.80 1.32 -1.33
N SER A 229 14.27 0.54 -0.38
CA SER A 229 13.61 -0.73 -0.69
C SER A 229 12.40 -0.53 -1.59
N LEU A 230 11.70 0.60 -1.45
CA LEU A 230 10.62 1.03 -2.34
C LEU A 230 11.15 1.33 -3.75
N GLY A 231 12.28 2.02 -3.86
CA GLY A 231 12.92 2.25 -5.15
C GLY A 231 13.30 0.95 -5.85
N ALA A 232 13.90 0.00 -5.11
CA ALA A 232 14.23 -1.32 -5.63
C ALA A 232 12.98 -2.10 -6.07
N LEU A 233 11.90 -2.02 -5.28
CA LEU A 233 10.62 -2.64 -5.59
C LEU A 233 10.00 -2.06 -6.87
N ILE A 234 9.96 -0.73 -7.01
CA ILE A 234 9.44 -0.06 -8.21
C ILE A 234 10.27 -0.45 -9.43
N TRP A 235 11.60 -0.43 -9.30
CA TRP A 235 12.49 -0.91 -10.36
C TRP A 235 12.14 -2.33 -10.79
N SER A 236 11.99 -3.26 -9.84
CA SER A 236 11.65 -4.65 -10.10
C SER A 236 10.27 -4.84 -10.73
N ILE A 237 9.28 -4.00 -10.42
CA ILE A 237 7.96 -4.06 -11.08
C ILE A 237 8.08 -3.72 -12.57
N HIS A 238 8.83 -2.67 -12.89
CA HIS A 238 8.98 -2.22 -14.29
C HIS A 238 9.86 -3.14 -15.12
N THR A 239 10.91 -3.73 -14.52
CA THR A 239 11.86 -4.57 -15.25
C THR A 239 11.47 -6.05 -15.27
N LYS A 240 10.64 -6.48 -14.31
CA LYS A 240 10.40 -7.90 -13.99
C LYS A 240 11.69 -8.66 -13.64
N GLU A 241 12.66 -7.94 -13.08
CA GLU A 241 13.96 -8.49 -12.66
C GLU A 241 14.23 -8.17 -11.19
N ASN A 242 15.17 -8.89 -10.58
CA ASN A 242 15.65 -8.55 -9.24
C ASN A 242 16.59 -7.35 -9.31
N PHE A 243 16.34 -6.33 -8.50
CA PHE A 243 17.22 -5.16 -8.44
C PHE A 243 18.63 -5.55 -7.96
N GLU A 244 19.65 -5.16 -8.73
CA GLU A 244 21.07 -5.45 -8.46
C GLU A 244 21.87 -4.18 -8.08
N GLY A 245 21.21 -3.15 -7.53
CA GLY A 245 21.90 -1.95 -7.03
C GLY A 245 22.16 -0.87 -8.08
N SER A 246 21.65 -1.01 -9.31
CA SER A 246 21.79 -0.02 -10.37
C SER A 246 20.44 0.34 -10.98
N VAL A 247 20.18 1.64 -11.13
CA VAL A 247 18.97 2.15 -11.79
C VAL A 247 19.00 1.89 -13.31
N ALA A 248 20.17 1.61 -13.89
CA ALA A 248 20.33 1.49 -15.34
C ALA A 248 19.57 0.28 -15.90
N SER A 249 18.47 0.55 -16.60
CA SER A 249 17.74 -0.43 -17.42
C SER A 249 17.16 0.25 -18.67
N LEU A 250 17.09 -0.51 -19.76
CA LEU A 250 16.45 -0.09 -21.01
C LEU A 250 14.92 -0.14 -20.95
N GLN A 251 14.35 -0.90 -20.00
CA GLN A 251 12.90 -1.05 -19.83
C GLN A 251 12.25 0.14 -19.11
N LEU A 252 13.05 0.99 -18.45
CA LEU A 252 12.55 2.13 -17.69
C LEU A 252 12.44 3.38 -18.57
N ASP A 253 11.26 4.00 -18.54
CA ASP A 253 11.03 5.33 -19.11
C ASP A 253 11.79 6.43 -18.32
N LEU A 254 11.89 7.63 -18.91
CA LEU A 254 12.68 8.72 -18.34
C LEU A 254 12.10 9.21 -17.01
N GLU A 255 10.77 9.27 -16.89
CA GLU A 255 10.10 9.71 -15.67
C GLU A 255 10.35 8.74 -14.52
N THR A 256 10.28 7.43 -14.79
CA THR A 256 10.54 6.37 -13.82
C THR A 256 12.00 6.38 -13.39
N LYS A 257 12.94 6.53 -14.33
CA LYS A 257 14.37 6.70 -13.99
C LYS A 257 14.59 7.90 -13.08
N HIS A 258 13.95 9.01 -13.39
CA HIS A 258 14.06 10.24 -12.62
C HIS A 258 13.46 10.09 -11.22
N PHE A 259 12.28 9.48 -11.09
CA PHE A 259 11.66 9.19 -9.80
C PHE A 259 12.54 8.27 -8.96
N LEU A 260 13.01 7.16 -9.54
CA LEU A 260 13.92 6.20 -8.88
C LEU A 260 15.23 6.85 -8.43
N SER A 261 15.71 7.86 -9.16
CA SER A 261 16.93 8.58 -8.78
C SER A 261 16.81 9.25 -7.41
N PHE A 262 15.62 9.64 -6.96
CA PHE A 262 15.42 10.21 -5.61
C PHE A 262 15.45 9.15 -4.50
N LEU A 263 14.97 7.94 -4.79
CA LEU A 263 14.81 6.85 -3.81
C LEU A 263 16.11 6.06 -3.62
N LEU A 264 16.83 5.81 -4.71
CA LEU A 264 18.02 4.96 -4.75
C LEU A 264 19.32 5.76 -4.56
N GLN A 265 19.37 6.53 -3.48
CA GLN A 265 20.56 7.31 -3.07
C GLN A 265 21.39 6.52 -2.05
N GLU A 266 22.70 6.43 -2.25
CA GLU A 266 23.62 5.77 -1.30
C GLU A 266 23.61 6.48 0.06
N ASN A 267 23.65 7.82 0.06
CA ASN A 267 23.44 8.59 1.28
C ASN A 267 21.95 8.56 1.66
N TYR A 268 21.61 7.90 2.77
CA TYR A 268 20.23 7.78 3.24
C TYR A 268 19.61 9.12 3.66
N SER A 269 20.41 10.11 4.07
CA SER A 269 19.93 11.37 4.65
C SER A 269 19.24 12.24 3.58
N ILE A 270 19.72 12.13 2.34
CA ILE A 270 19.21 12.87 1.18
C ILE A 270 18.09 12.13 0.45
N ARG A 271 17.64 10.94 0.89
CA ARG A 271 16.41 10.33 0.35
C ARG A 271 15.20 11.14 0.82
N PRO A 272 14.10 11.25 0.06
CA PRO A 272 12.88 11.91 0.53
C PRO A 272 12.17 11.07 1.59
N THR A 273 11.19 11.65 2.29
CA THR A 273 10.22 10.90 3.11
C THR A 273 9.02 10.51 2.26
N ILE A 274 8.24 9.51 2.69
CA ILE A 274 7.10 9.00 1.92
C ILE A 274 6.07 10.08 1.61
N ASP A 275 5.81 10.96 2.56
CA ASP A 275 4.85 12.06 2.42
C ASP A 275 5.22 13.03 1.29
N LEU A 276 6.50 13.23 1.01
CA LEU A 276 6.92 14.06 -0.13
C LEU A 276 6.68 13.35 -1.47
N LEU A 277 6.73 12.02 -1.51
CA LEU A 277 6.57 11.25 -2.75
C LEU A 277 5.17 11.39 -3.36
N PHE A 278 4.15 11.63 -2.54
CA PHE A 278 2.77 11.88 -3.01
C PHE A 278 2.63 13.17 -3.83
N PHE A 279 3.61 14.06 -3.80
CA PHE A 279 3.59 15.28 -4.61
C PHE A 279 4.33 15.13 -5.94
N ASN A 280 4.94 13.98 -6.22
CA ASN A 280 5.67 13.77 -7.46
C ASN A 280 4.75 13.45 -8.63
N ASN A 281 5.11 13.87 -9.84
CA ASN A 281 4.34 13.63 -11.05
C ASN A 281 4.29 12.16 -11.50
N TYR A 282 5.09 11.27 -10.88
CA TYR A 282 5.09 9.84 -11.16
C TYR A 282 3.72 9.16 -11.02
N LEU A 283 2.78 9.74 -10.25
CA LEU A 283 1.43 9.20 -10.07
C LEU A 283 0.36 9.97 -10.87
N ASP A 284 0.73 10.85 -11.80
CA ASP A 284 -0.20 11.76 -12.46
C ASP A 284 -1.33 11.05 -13.23
N GLU A 285 -1.10 9.89 -13.86
CA GLU A 285 -2.20 9.19 -14.55
C GLU A 285 -3.32 8.77 -13.59
N MET A 286 -3.01 8.62 -12.31
CA MET A 286 -3.99 8.35 -11.23
C MET A 286 -4.81 9.58 -10.83
N PHE A 287 -4.74 10.70 -11.55
CA PHE A 287 -5.58 11.87 -11.27
C PHE A 287 -6.23 12.44 -12.53
N THR A 288 -6.12 11.74 -13.66
CA THR A 288 -6.67 12.15 -14.97
C THR A 288 -8.18 12.33 -14.98
N CYS A 289 -8.90 11.78 -13.99
CA CYS A 289 -10.31 12.06 -13.78
C CYS A 289 -10.59 13.57 -13.54
N LEU A 290 -9.58 14.34 -13.12
CA LEU A 290 -9.63 15.79 -12.89
C LEU A 290 -9.20 16.65 -14.09
N ASP A 291 -8.74 16.07 -15.20
CA ASP A 291 -8.22 16.86 -16.33
C ASP A 291 -9.29 17.82 -16.91
N ASP A 292 -10.51 17.33 -17.08
CA ASP A 292 -11.63 18.11 -17.63
C ASP A 292 -12.33 18.99 -16.59
N PHE A 293 -11.81 19.09 -15.36
CA PHE A 293 -12.49 19.77 -14.24
C PHE A 293 -12.89 21.21 -14.57
N SER A 294 -12.05 21.92 -15.33
CA SER A 294 -12.33 23.31 -15.75
C SER A 294 -13.25 23.42 -16.96
N ASP A 295 -13.34 22.38 -17.78
CA ASP A 295 -14.18 22.36 -18.98
C ASP A 295 -15.66 22.10 -18.65
N ILE A 296 -15.92 21.51 -17.48
CA ILE A 296 -17.27 21.29 -16.97
C ILE A 296 -17.88 22.64 -16.59
N GLY A 297 -19.01 23.00 -17.19
CA GLY A 297 -19.75 24.24 -16.88
C GLY A 297 -20.32 24.27 -15.45
N ASP A 298 -20.84 25.42 -15.03
CA ASP A 298 -21.56 25.51 -13.75
C ASP A 298 -22.89 24.75 -13.83
N PHE A 299 -23.21 23.99 -12.78
CA PHE A 299 -24.44 23.20 -12.71
C PHE A 299 -24.92 23.03 -11.27
N ASP A 300 -26.20 22.68 -11.11
CA ASP A 300 -26.80 22.23 -9.86
C ASP A 300 -27.65 20.98 -10.16
N PHE A 301 -27.24 19.84 -9.62
CA PHE A 301 -27.83 18.53 -9.88
C PHE A 301 -28.16 17.82 -8.57
N GLU A 302 -29.30 17.13 -8.54
CA GLU A 302 -29.73 16.37 -7.37
C GLU A 302 -30.22 14.99 -7.80
N LEU A 303 -29.55 13.96 -7.27
CA LEU A 303 -29.87 12.57 -7.49
C LEU A 303 -30.77 12.05 -6.37
N GLU A 304 -32.05 11.88 -6.68
CA GLU A 304 -33.05 11.19 -5.84
C GLU A 304 -33.09 11.62 -4.36
N ASN A 305 -32.81 12.89 -4.07
CA ASN A 305 -32.65 13.46 -2.72
C ASN A 305 -31.54 12.80 -1.87
N PHE A 306 -30.71 11.95 -2.48
CA PHE A 306 -29.60 11.27 -1.83
C PHE A 306 -28.30 12.08 -1.92
N LEU A 307 -28.01 12.60 -3.10
CA LEU A 307 -26.77 13.32 -3.38
C LEU A 307 -27.04 14.56 -4.20
N LYS A 308 -26.70 15.70 -3.63
CA LYS A 308 -26.68 16.99 -4.33
C LYS A 308 -25.25 17.31 -4.77
N ILE A 309 -25.09 17.63 -6.05
CA ILE A 309 -23.81 18.00 -6.66
C ILE A 309 -23.97 19.37 -7.31
N CYS A 310 -23.16 20.33 -6.91
CA CYS A 310 -23.18 21.66 -7.49
C CYS A 310 -21.77 22.08 -7.87
N LYS A 311 -21.59 22.54 -9.10
CA LYS A 311 -20.36 23.19 -9.54
C LYS A 311 -20.58 24.69 -9.69
N LYS A 312 -19.69 25.47 -9.08
CA LYS A 312 -19.60 26.93 -9.25
C LYS A 312 -18.14 27.32 -9.41
N ASN A 313 -17.79 27.92 -10.55
CA ASN A 313 -16.41 28.27 -10.90
C ASN A 313 -15.48 27.06 -10.76
N ASN A 314 -14.44 27.17 -9.93
CA ASN A 314 -13.44 26.14 -9.69
C ASN A 314 -13.77 25.21 -8.51
N VAL A 315 -15.03 25.17 -8.06
CA VAL A 315 -15.46 24.37 -6.91
C VAL A 315 -16.57 23.42 -7.33
N ILE A 316 -16.40 22.13 -7.05
CA ILE A 316 -17.48 21.14 -7.08
C ILE A 316 -17.80 20.76 -5.63
N MET A 317 -19.05 20.93 -5.26
CA MET A 317 -19.58 20.58 -3.94
C MET A 317 -20.43 19.33 -4.05
N PHE A 318 -20.21 18.39 -3.15
CA PHE A 318 -20.98 17.18 -2.96
C PHE A 318 -21.64 17.25 -1.59
N LYS A 319 -22.95 17.02 -1.54
CA LYS A 319 -23.74 17.12 -0.31
C LYS A 319 -24.71 15.97 -0.20
N THR A 320 -24.66 15.26 0.91
CA THR A 320 -25.63 14.26 1.36
C THR A 320 -26.46 14.82 2.51
N GLU A 321 -27.38 14.05 3.08
CA GLU A 321 -28.08 14.43 4.32
C GLU A 321 -27.13 14.58 5.52
N GLU A 322 -26.08 13.75 5.57
CA GLU A 322 -25.20 13.64 6.74
C GLU A 322 -23.97 14.56 6.67
N PHE A 323 -23.45 14.84 5.48
CA PHE A 323 -22.24 15.65 5.33
C PHE A 323 -22.12 16.33 3.95
N SER A 324 -21.18 17.26 3.85
CA SER A 324 -20.82 17.91 2.58
C SER A 324 -19.32 18.08 2.47
N PHE A 325 -18.76 17.76 1.31
CA PHE A 325 -17.37 18.06 0.98
C PHE A 325 -17.29 18.73 -0.38
N PHE A 326 -16.12 19.25 -0.71
CA PHE A 326 -15.88 19.88 -1.99
C PHE A 326 -14.51 19.51 -2.53
N VAL A 327 -14.38 19.63 -3.85
CA VAL A 327 -13.10 19.62 -4.57
C VAL A 327 -12.92 20.99 -5.19
N ILE A 328 -11.79 21.64 -4.94
CA ILE A 328 -11.41 22.95 -5.47
C ILE A 328 -10.17 22.81 -6.33
N ARG A 329 -10.20 23.41 -7.52
CA ARG A 329 -8.98 23.71 -8.26
C ARG A 329 -8.49 25.11 -7.86
N LEU A 330 -7.39 25.17 -7.11
CA LEU A 330 -6.80 26.43 -6.69
C LEU A 330 -6.22 27.17 -7.91
N ASP A 331 -6.60 28.44 -8.09
CA ASP A 331 -5.95 29.32 -9.05
C ASP A 331 -4.62 29.78 -8.47
N LEU A 332 -3.52 29.39 -9.11
CA LEU A 332 -2.17 29.76 -8.68
C LEU A 332 -1.90 31.27 -8.83
N ASN A 333 -2.73 31.98 -9.60
CA ASN A 333 -2.67 33.45 -9.69
C ASN A 333 -3.42 34.13 -8.54
N ASP A 334 -4.39 33.46 -7.91
CA ASP A 334 -5.07 34.00 -6.74
C ASP A 334 -4.14 33.98 -5.53
N THR A 335 -3.84 35.16 -4.99
CA THR A 335 -2.81 35.32 -3.96
C THR A 335 -3.13 34.53 -2.69
N TYR A 336 -4.40 34.43 -2.31
CA TYR A 336 -4.82 33.72 -1.11
C TYR A 336 -4.71 32.21 -1.29
N GLN A 337 -5.27 31.68 -2.37
CA GLN A 337 -5.25 30.26 -2.69
C GLN A 337 -3.82 29.75 -2.90
N HIS A 338 -3.02 30.50 -3.65
CA HIS A 338 -1.61 30.21 -3.85
C HIS A 338 -0.81 30.21 -2.53
N THR A 339 -1.12 31.12 -1.60
CA THR A 339 -0.48 31.13 -0.27
C THR A 339 -0.89 29.92 0.56
N ALA A 340 -2.16 29.50 0.52
CA ALA A 340 -2.63 28.31 1.22
C ALA A 340 -1.91 27.03 0.73
N LEU A 341 -1.84 26.85 -0.60
CA LEU A 341 -1.10 25.74 -1.20
C LEU A 341 0.38 25.78 -0.82
N ARG A 342 1.02 26.95 -0.89
CA ARG A 342 2.42 27.13 -0.46
C ARG A 342 2.63 26.70 0.98
N LYS A 343 1.74 27.04 1.91
CA LYS A 343 1.85 26.62 3.32
C LYS A 343 1.77 25.10 3.46
N MET A 344 0.85 24.46 2.75
CA MET A 344 0.72 23.00 2.77
C MET A 344 1.98 22.32 2.27
N VAL A 345 2.49 22.72 1.10
CA VAL A 345 3.71 22.15 0.52
C VAL A 345 4.94 22.46 1.38
N LEU A 346 5.05 23.67 1.92
CA LEU A 346 6.19 24.12 2.72
C LEU A 346 6.43 23.25 3.96
N HIS A 347 5.37 22.79 4.64
CA HIS A 347 5.51 21.88 5.78
C HIS A 347 6.29 20.61 5.38
N TYR A 348 5.91 19.99 4.26
CA TYR A 348 6.58 18.81 3.73
C TYR A 348 7.98 19.11 3.20
N THR A 349 8.18 20.27 2.56
CA THR A 349 9.52 20.73 2.14
C THR A 349 10.46 20.89 3.33
N LEU A 350 10.00 21.47 4.44
CA LEU A 350 10.82 21.67 5.66
C LEU A 350 11.22 20.33 6.30
N LYS A 351 10.30 19.37 6.37
CA LYS A 351 10.59 18.00 6.83
C LYS A 351 11.60 17.27 5.95
N ASN A 352 11.78 17.72 4.71
CA ASN A 352 12.68 17.15 3.72
C ASN A 352 13.81 18.13 3.32
N MET A 353 14.24 19.00 4.23
CA MET A 353 15.18 20.08 3.91
C MET A 353 16.47 19.59 3.23
N GLU A 354 17.09 18.51 3.71
CA GLU A 354 18.30 17.94 3.10
C GLU A 354 18.06 17.48 1.65
N PHE A 355 16.94 16.79 1.40
CA PHE A 355 16.54 16.39 0.06
C PHE A 355 16.29 17.63 -0.82
N CYS A 356 15.49 18.58 -0.34
CA CYS A 356 15.07 19.75 -1.10
C CYS A 356 16.25 20.67 -1.45
N ASN A 357 17.25 20.80 -0.57
CA ASN A 357 18.45 21.58 -0.85
C ASN A 357 19.25 21.07 -2.07
N ILE A 358 19.11 19.79 -2.40
CA ILE A 358 19.84 19.14 -3.50
C ILE A 358 18.93 18.96 -4.72
N PHE A 359 17.70 18.48 -4.49
CA PHE A 359 16.85 17.95 -5.55
C PHE A 359 15.62 18.81 -5.85
N ALA A 360 15.26 19.81 -5.04
CA ALA A 360 14.04 20.60 -5.28
C ALA A 360 13.93 21.20 -6.70
N PRO A 361 15.02 21.73 -7.32
CA PRO A 361 14.95 22.24 -8.70
C PRO A 361 14.58 21.19 -9.73
N ASN A 362 14.86 19.91 -9.43
CA ASN A 362 14.59 18.77 -10.30
C ASN A 362 13.41 17.95 -9.77
N PHE A 363 12.74 18.34 -8.68
CA PHE A 363 11.59 17.58 -8.20
C PHE A 363 10.37 17.96 -9.04
N ASN A 364 9.97 17.06 -9.95
CA ASN A 364 8.80 17.25 -10.78
C ASN A 364 7.53 17.11 -9.92
N TYR A 365 6.98 18.24 -9.49
CA TYR A 365 5.70 18.26 -8.78
C TYR A 365 4.56 17.85 -9.71
N SER A 366 3.62 17.07 -9.18
CA SER A 366 2.38 16.69 -9.86
C SER A 366 1.62 17.92 -10.35
N LYS A 367 1.09 17.87 -11.58
CA LYS A 367 0.20 18.94 -12.08
C LYS A 367 -1.10 19.03 -11.29
N TYR A 368 -1.44 18.01 -10.50
CA TYR A 368 -2.67 17.96 -9.71
C TYR A 368 -2.52 18.50 -8.29
N ILE A 369 -1.34 19.02 -7.92
CA ILE A 369 -1.10 19.55 -6.57
C ILE A 369 -2.01 20.74 -6.20
N GLY A 370 -2.53 21.45 -7.21
CA GLY A 370 -3.49 22.54 -7.03
C GLY A 370 -4.93 22.08 -6.79
N PHE A 371 -5.22 20.79 -6.92
CA PHE A 371 -6.54 20.25 -6.59
C PHE A 371 -6.59 19.87 -5.12
N VAL A 372 -7.57 20.40 -4.42
CA VAL A 372 -7.69 20.29 -2.97
C VAL A 372 -9.10 19.85 -2.60
N ILE A 373 -9.20 18.96 -1.64
CA ILE A 373 -10.46 18.42 -1.11
C ILE A 373 -10.62 18.78 0.37
N GLY A 374 -11.85 19.03 0.82
CA GLY A 374 -12.14 19.33 2.22
C GLY A 374 -13.62 19.35 2.56
N PHE A 375 -13.95 19.23 3.85
CA PHE A 375 -15.31 19.43 4.39
C PHE A 375 -15.63 20.91 4.61
N ASN A 376 -14.60 21.68 4.95
CA ASN A 376 -14.68 23.10 5.23
C ASN A 376 -13.33 23.75 4.85
N LEU A 377 -13.31 25.07 4.74
CA LEU A 377 -12.12 25.81 4.32
C LEU A 377 -10.96 25.74 5.34
N SER A 378 -11.20 25.29 6.57
CA SER A 378 -10.15 25.06 7.57
C SER A 378 -9.42 23.72 7.39
N GLN A 379 -10.03 22.73 6.75
CA GLN A 379 -9.54 21.35 6.64
C GLN A 379 -9.41 20.98 5.16
N LEU A 380 -8.20 21.19 4.61
CA LEU A 380 -7.90 21.12 3.19
C LEU A 380 -6.75 20.14 2.91
N HIS A 381 -6.98 19.17 2.03
CA HIS A 381 -5.97 18.16 1.68
C HIS A 381 -5.71 18.17 0.19
N CYS A 382 -4.44 18.03 -0.19
CA CYS A 382 -4.11 17.88 -1.60
C CYS A 382 -4.63 16.53 -2.10
N VAL A 383 -5.31 16.50 -3.25
CA VAL A 383 -5.89 15.25 -3.77
C VAL A 383 -4.80 14.17 -4.00
N THR A 384 -3.57 14.60 -4.27
CA THR A 384 -2.45 13.67 -4.48
C THR A 384 -2.05 12.89 -3.22
N GLN A 385 -2.51 13.34 -2.04
CA GLN A 385 -2.27 12.70 -0.76
C GLN A 385 -3.39 11.74 -0.35
N LEU A 386 -4.52 11.70 -1.08
CA LEU A 386 -5.58 10.73 -0.82
C LEU A 386 -5.05 9.31 -0.99
N ASP A 387 -5.45 8.39 -0.12
CA ASP A 387 -5.15 6.98 -0.31
C ASP A 387 -5.88 6.40 -1.53
N PHE A 388 -5.46 5.21 -1.95
CA PHE A 388 -6.01 4.57 -3.15
C PHE A 388 -7.53 4.41 -3.10
N LYS A 389 -8.11 4.01 -1.96
CA LYS A 389 -9.55 3.77 -1.88
C LYS A 389 -10.35 5.09 -1.95
N SER A 390 -9.88 6.16 -1.32
CA SER A 390 -10.53 7.48 -1.43
C SER A 390 -10.37 8.08 -2.81
N LEU A 391 -9.26 7.78 -3.48
CA LEU A 391 -9.08 8.13 -4.87
C LEU A 391 -10.07 7.40 -5.80
N CYS A 392 -10.37 6.12 -5.56
CA CYS A 392 -11.43 5.40 -6.28
C CYS A 392 -12.82 6.05 -6.07
N VAL A 393 -13.10 6.53 -4.85
CA VAL A 393 -14.32 7.28 -4.55
C VAL A 393 -14.34 8.59 -5.35
N LEU A 394 -13.26 9.36 -5.33
CA LEU A 394 -13.13 10.60 -6.10
C LEU A 394 -13.27 10.36 -7.60
N GLU A 395 -12.64 9.30 -8.14
CA GLU A 395 -12.77 8.93 -9.55
C GLU A 395 -14.22 8.62 -9.92
N SER A 396 -14.93 7.86 -9.09
CA SER A 396 -16.35 7.51 -9.29
C SER A 396 -17.24 8.76 -9.29
N LEU A 397 -16.99 9.70 -8.37
CA LEU A 397 -17.69 10.98 -8.30
C LEU A 397 -17.39 11.87 -9.52
N MET A 398 -16.13 11.96 -9.94
CA MET A 398 -15.76 12.75 -11.13
C MET A 398 -16.33 12.13 -12.40
N HIS A 399 -16.41 10.80 -12.47
CA HIS A 399 -17.10 10.11 -13.56
C HIS A 399 -18.60 10.45 -13.58
N LEU A 400 -19.26 10.44 -12.42
CA LEU A 400 -20.65 10.87 -12.28
C LEU A 400 -20.83 12.31 -12.79
N VAL A 401 -19.99 13.25 -12.33
CA VAL A 401 -20.02 14.66 -12.76
C VAL A 401 -19.92 14.80 -14.28
N LYS A 402 -18.96 14.10 -14.91
CA LYS A 402 -18.75 14.18 -16.37
C LYS A 402 -19.94 13.66 -17.18
N ASN A 403 -20.77 12.80 -16.59
CA ASN A 403 -21.86 12.13 -17.28
C ASN A 403 -23.25 12.57 -16.76
N ILE A 404 -23.35 13.68 -16.01
CA ILE A 404 -24.63 14.16 -15.42
C ILE A 404 -25.76 14.25 -16.46
N GLU A 405 -25.45 14.67 -17.69
CA GLU A 405 -26.46 14.78 -18.77
C GLU A 405 -26.95 13.43 -19.32
N LEU A 406 -26.16 12.36 -19.12
CA LEU A 406 -26.44 11.01 -19.60
C LEU A 406 -27.08 10.11 -18.54
N ILE A 407 -26.98 10.48 -17.26
CA ILE A 407 -27.49 9.68 -16.16
C ILE A 407 -29.02 9.88 -16.09
N GLN A 408 -29.75 8.87 -16.57
CA GLN A 408 -31.16 8.71 -16.23
C GLN A 408 -31.24 8.35 -14.74
N LYS A 409 -32.22 8.92 -14.01
CA LYS A 409 -32.34 8.76 -12.54
C LYS A 409 -32.33 7.29 -12.07
N GLU A 410 -32.70 6.35 -12.94
CA GLU A 410 -32.90 4.93 -12.61
C GLU A 410 -31.64 4.04 -12.83
N ASP A 411 -30.55 4.55 -13.43
CA ASP A 411 -29.37 3.74 -13.81
C ASP A 411 -28.19 3.79 -12.82
N PHE A 412 -28.31 4.51 -11.70
CA PHE A 412 -27.19 4.72 -10.78
C PHE A 412 -27.18 3.71 -9.61
N ASP A 413 -26.17 2.82 -9.61
CA ASP A 413 -25.93 1.90 -8.49
C ASP A 413 -25.35 2.66 -7.28
N ARG A 414 -26.20 2.86 -6.27
CA ARG A 414 -25.85 3.57 -5.02
C ARG A 414 -24.73 2.88 -4.24
N GLU A 415 -24.48 1.59 -4.45
CA GLU A 415 -23.42 0.85 -3.75
C GLU A 415 -22.00 1.23 -4.22
N MET A 416 -21.86 1.95 -5.34
CA MET A 416 -20.54 2.32 -5.88
C MET A 416 -19.80 3.41 -5.11
N ILE A 417 -20.46 4.24 -4.30
CA ILE A 417 -19.82 5.38 -3.62
C ILE A 417 -19.82 5.18 -2.10
N ASP A 418 -18.67 4.75 -1.56
CA ASP A 418 -18.43 4.59 -0.11
C ASP A 418 -18.15 5.96 0.54
N PHE A 419 -19.24 6.71 0.74
CA PHE A 419 -19.25 8.04 1.35
C PHE A 419 -18.69 8.05 2.79
N GLU A 420 -18.99 7.02 3.57
CA GLU A 420 -18.51 6.91 4.96
C GLU A 420 -16.99 6.67 5.00
N TYR A 421 -16.41 5.92 4.06
CA TYR A 421 -14.96 5.79 3.98
C TYR A 421 -14.27 7.11 3.68
N LEU A 422 -14.76 7.89 2.71
CA LEU A 422 -14.18 9.19 2.39
C LEU A 422 -14.24 10.14 3.60
N LYS A 423 -15.33 10.08 4.37
CA LYS A 423 -15.46 10.79 5.64
C LYS A 423 -14.39 10.43 6.64
N ASN A 424 -14.28 9.14 6.96
CA ASN A 424 -13.30 8.64 7.91
C ASN A 424 -11.85 8.94 7.49
N LEU A 425 -11.52 8.88 6.19
CA LEU A 425 -10.18 9.26 5.72
C LEU A 425 -9.91 10.74 5.97
N LEU A 426 -10.81 11.63 5.53
CA LEU A 426 -10.55 13.07 5.61
C LEU A 426 -10.44 13.51 7.08
N GLU A 427 -11.24 12.94 7.99
CA GLU A 427 -11.06 13.11 9.45
C GLU A 427 -9.69 12.59 9.93
N PHE A 428 -9.24 11.43 9.45
CA PHE A 428 -7.92 10.89 9.75
C PHE A 428 -6.77 11.79 9.23
N LEU A 429 -6.91 12.35 8.03
CA LEU A 429 -5.94 13.29 7.46
C LEU A 429 -5.90 14.60 8.27
N ASP A 430 -7.01 15.03 8.85
CA ASP A 430 -7.04 16.18 9.75
C ASP A 430 -6.30 15.92 11.07
N CYS A 431 -6.43 14.73 11.67
CA CYS A 431 -5.64 14.32 12.84
C CYS A 431 -4.12 14.32 12.57
N ARG A 432 -3.69 14.25 11.30
CA ARG A 432 -2.27 14.30 10.92
C ARG A 432 -1.68 15.71 10.85
N ARG A 433 -2.49 16.77 10.92
CA ARG A 433 -2.00 18.17 10.91
C ARG A 433 -1.43 18.64 12.25
N ASP A 434 -1.71 17.92 13.34
CA ASP A 434 -1.32 18.30 14.70
C ASP A 434 0.04 17.71 15.16
N TYR A 435 0.85 17.12 14.26
CA TYR A 435 2.17 16.54 14.57
C TYR A 435 3.31 17.06 13.71
#